data_AF-A0A819PAC0-F1
#
_entry.id   AF-A0A819PAC0-F1
#
_cell.length_a   1.000
_cell.length_b   1.000
_cell.length_c   1.000
_cell.angle_alpha   90.00
_cell.angle_beta   90.00
_cell.angle_gamma   90.00
#
_symmetry.space_group_name_H-M   'P 1'
#
loop_
_entity.id
_entity.type
_entity.pdbx_description
1 polymer ?
#
loop_
_entity_poly.entity_id
_entity_poly.type
_entity_poly.pdbx_seq_one_letter_code
_entity_poly.pdbx_strand_id
1 'polypeptide(L)' 'MSSARYFHTASLLKNGQVLIVGGWNGDKELNSSELYDS' A
#
# COMPACT_ATOMS: atom_id res chain seq x y z
N MET A 1 11.49 2.63 1.29
CA MET A 1 11.11 3.71 2.22
C MET A 1 9.60 3.85 2.10
N SER A 2 8.83 3.47 3.13
CA SER A 2 7.37 3.54 3.10
C SER A 2 6.94 5.01 3.14
N SER A 3 6.14 5.46 2.17
CA SER A 3 5.54 6.79 2.20
C SER A 3 4.23 6.74 2.98
N ALA A 4 3.97 7.73 3.83
CA ALA A 4 2.70 7.83 4.53
C ALA A 4 1.54 7.80 3.51
N ARG A 5 0.58 6.90 3.71
CA ARG A 5 -0.56 6.69 2.81
C ARG A 5 -1.85 6.46 3.59
N TYR A 6 -2.86 7.26 3.29
CA TYR A 6 -4.21 7.18 3.84
C TYR A 6 -5.16 6.58 2.80
N PHE A 7 -6.28 6.02 3.25
CA PHE A 7 -7.34 5.49 2.37
C PHE A 7 -6.84 4.50 1.29
N HIS A 8 -5.76 3.77 1.57
CA HIS A 8 -5.25 2.73 0.68
C HIS A 8 -6.02 1.41 0.89
N THR A 9 -5.92 0.49 -0.06
CA THR A 9 -6.41 -0.88 0.09
C THR A 9 -5.26 -1.80 0.50
N ALA A 10 -5.43 -2.57 1.57
CA ALA A 10 -4.47 -3.58 2.01
C ALA A 10 -5.10 -4.99 1.90
N SER A 11 -4.41 -5.90 1.22
CA SER A 11 -4.86 -7.27 0.98
C SER A 11 -3.78 -8.26 1.40
N LEU A 12 -4.14 -9.24 2.24
CA LEU A 12 -3.27 -10.37 2.56
C LEU A 12 -3.31 -11.39 1.41
N LEU A 13 -2.15 -11.72 0.88
CA LEU A 13 -2.00 -12.72 -0.17
C LEU A 13 -1.83 -14.13 0.42
N LYS A 14 -2.14 -15.15 -0.39
CA LYS A 14 -2.04 -16.57 0.04
C LYS A 14 -0.63 -17.00 0.44
N ASN A 15 0.40 -16.28 -0.02
CA ASN A 15 1.79 -16.55 0.29
C ASN A 15 2.28 -15.79 1.54
N GLY A 16 1.40 -15.11 2.29
CA GLY A 16 1.74 -14.42 3.53
C GLY A 16 2.16 -12.96 3.36
N GLN A 17 2.34 -12.49 2.11
CA GLN A 17 2.69 -11.09 1.84
C GLN A 17 1.48 -10.16 1.92
N VAL A 18 1.72 -8.88 2.21
CA VAL A 18 0.68 -7.84 2.22
C VAL A 18 0.86 -6.93 1.01
N LEU A 19 -0.14 -6.93 0.13
CA LEU A 19 -0.21 -6.01 -1.00
C LEU A 19 -0.99 -4.76 -0.60
N ILE A 20 -0.34 -3.61 -0.71
CA ILE A 20 -0.96 -2.30 -0.52
C ILE A 20 -1.09 -1.60 -1.86
N VAL A 21 -2.30 -1.15 -2.22
CA VAL A 21 -2.58 -0.46 -3.49
C VAL A 21 -3.18 0.92 -3.23
N GLY A 22 -2.63 1.91 -3.92
CA GLY A 22 -3.16 3.27 -3.96
C GLY A 22 -3.13 4.01 -2.63
N GLY A 23 -4.07 4.93 -2.46
CA GLY A 23 -4.21 5.81 -1.29
C GLY A 23 -3.85 7.26 -1.59
N TRP A 24 -3.78 8.09 -0.55
CA TRP A 24 -3.46 9.51 -0.61
C TRP A 24 -2.35 9.82 0.38
N ASN A 25 -1.32 10.57 -0.02
CA ASN A 25 -0.17 10.85 0.85
C ASN A 25 -0.22 12.21 1.55
N GLY A 26 -1.36 12.91 1.51
CA GLY A 26 -1.50 14.27 2.01
C GLY A 26 -1.35 15.36 0.94
N ASP A 27 -0.87 15.01 -0.25
CA ASP A 27 -0.69 15.93 -1.38
C ASP A 27 -1.43 15.43 -2.62
N LYS A 28 -1.24 14.16 -3.00
CA LYS A 28 -1.85 13.56 -4.19
C LYS A 28 -2.30 12.13 -3.98
N GLU A 29 -3.20 11.69 -4.86
CA GLU A 29 -3.53 10.27 -4.99
C GLU A 29 -2.32 9.49 -5.50
N LEU A 30 -2.14 8.30 -4.95
CA LEU A 30 -1.07 7.39 -5.28
C LEU A 30 -1.55 6.41 -6.35
N ASN A 31 -0.88 6.41 -7.50
CA ASN A 31 -1.02 5.38 -8.52
C ASN A 31 0.11 4.34 -8.39
N SER A 32 0.41 3.92 -7.17
CA SER A 32 1.47 2.96 -6.87
C SER A 32 0.98 1.87 -5.92
N SER A 33 1.66 0.74 -5.95
CA SER A 33 1.48 -0.36 -5.01
C SER A 33 2.79 -0.69 -4.31
N GLU A 34 2.69 -1.16 -3.08
CA GLU A 34 3.81 -1.65 -2.28
C GLU A 34 3.50 -3.07 -1.80
N LEU A 35 4.50 -3.95 -1.83
CA LEU A 35 4.39 -5.32 -1.34
C LEU A 35 5.29 -5.47 -0.12
N TYR A 36 4.70 -5.91 0.98
CA TYR A 36 5.39 -6.13 2.25
C TYR A 36 5.53 -7.63 2.50
N ASP A 37 6.76 -8.03 2.84
CA ASP A 37 7.10 -9.34 3.38
C ASP A 37 7.42 -9.18 4.88
N SER A 38 7.28 -10.26 5.64
CA SER A 38 7.55 -10.30 7.09
C SER A 38 9.04 -10.27 7.41
#